data_AF-A0A5B6WQ45-F1
#
_entry.id   AF-A0A5B6WQ45-F1
#
_cell.length_a   1.000
_cell.length_b   1.000
_cell.length_c   1.000
_cell.angle_alpha   90.00
_cell.angle_beta   90.00
_cell.angle_gamma   90.00
#
_symmetry.space_group_name_H-M   'P 1'
#
loop_
_entity.id
_entity.type
_entity.pdbx_description
1 polymer ?
#
loop_
_entity_poly.entity_id
_entity_poly.type
_entity_poly.pdbx_seq_one_letter_code
_entity_poly.pdbx_strand_id
1 'polypeptide(L)' 'MLRQNLQNRLPTKALDKLAKKAQLGILVGYSSVEKGYRILDPTTYKVFISKDVVFDEMST' A
#
# COMPACT_ATOMS: atom_id res chain seq x y z
N MET A 1 17.41 -23.23 24.06
CA MET A 1 16.42 -22.26 24.58
C MET A 1 16.95 -20.88 24.21
N LEU A 2 16.36 -19.96 23.43
CA LEU A 2 15.03 -19.77 22.88
C LEU A 2 15.23 -18.85 21.64
N ARG A 3 15.40 -19.39 20.43
CA ARG A 3 15.22 -18.60 19.19
C ARG A 3 13.83 -18.91 18.65
N GLN A 4 12.81 -18.45 19.37
CA GLN A 4 11.44 -18.58 18.92
C GLN A 4 11.07 -17.37 18.05
N ASN A 5 10.84 -17.64 16.77
CA ASN A 5 9.67 -17.18 16.00
C ASN A 5 9.35 -15.69 16.05
N LEU A 6 9.98 -14.91 15.17
CA LEU A 6 9.40 -13.64 14.69
C LEU A 6 8.84 -13.77 13.26
N GLN A 7 8.32 -14.95 12.96
CA GLN A 7 7.34 -15.17 11.90
C GLN A 7 6.05 -15.53 12.62
N ASN A 8 5.15 -14.57 12.88
CA ASN A 8 3.74 -14.83 13.23
C ASN A 8 2.92 -13.55 13.49
N ARG A 9 2.78 -12.65 12.50
CA ARG A 9 1.59 -11.76 12.38
C ARG A 9 1.26 -11.32 10.94
N LEU A 10 1.90 -11.86 9.90
CA LEU A 10 1.40 -11.63 8.55
C LEU A 10 0.39 -12.74 8.26
N PRO A 11 -0.88 -12.42 8.00
CA PRO A 11 -1.81 -13.46 7.64
C PRO A 11 -1.25 -14.12 6.38
N THR A 12 -0.98 -15.42 6.45
CA THR A 12 -0.85 -16.35 5.31
C THR A 12 -2.19 -16.49 4.57
N LYS A 13 -2.97 -15.40 4.53
CA LYS A 13 -4.18 -15.21 3.75
C LYS A 13 -3.66 -14.96 2.36
N ALA A 14 -4.02 -15.84 1.42
CA ALA A 14 -3.71 -15.70 0.01
C ALA A 14 -3.71 -14.23 -0.37
N LEU A 15 -2.57 -13.73 -0.88
CA LEU A 15 -2.45 -12.36 -1.40
C LEU A 15 -3.76 -12.02 -2.09
N ASP A 16 -4.49 -11.07 -1.50
CA ASP A 16 -5.87 -10.78 -1.88
C ASP A 16 -5.93 -10.57 -3.40
N LYS A 17 -7.08 -10.82 -4.05
CA LYS A 17 -7.20 -10.73 -5.51
C LYS A 17 -6.67 -9.39 -6.05
N LEU A 18 -6.75 -8.34 -5.23
CA LEU A 18 -6.24 -7.00 -5.51
C LEU A 18 -4.74 -6.81 -5.22
N ALA A 19 -4.16 -7.57 -4.29
CA ALA A 19 -2.73 -7.46 -3.96
C ALA A 19 -1.83 -7.76 -5.17
N LYS A 20 -2.26 -8.66 -6.07
CA LYS A 20 -1.56 -8.93 -7.34
C LYS A 20 -1.48 -7.72 -8.28
N LYS A 21 -2.36 -6.73 -8.09
CA LYS A 21 -2.43 -5.48 -8.88
C LYS A 21 -1.98 -4.26 -8.08
N ALA A 22 -1.57 -4.44 -6.82
CA ALA A 22 -1.10 -3.34 -6.01
C ALA A 22 0.20 -2.79 -6.58
N GLN A 23 0.32 -1.46 -6.61
CA GLN A 23 1.51 -0.76 -7.06
C GLN A 23 2.00 0.13 -5.92
N LEU A 24 3.32 0.15 -5.71
CA LEU A 24 3.94 1.06 -4.76
C LEU A 24 3.81 2.49 -5.28
N GLY A 25 3.53 3.43 -4.40
CA GLY A 25 3.49 4.83 -4.74
C GLY A 25 3.52 5.72 -3.52
N ILE A 26 3.73 7.01 -3.75
CA ILE A 26 3.86 8.02 -2.70
C ILE A 26 2.52 8.74 -2.57
N LEU A 27 1.97 8.80 -1.35
CA LEU A 27 0.78 9.60 -1.09
C LEU A 27 1.10 11.08 -1.29
N VAL A 28 0.40 11.73 -2.22
CA VAL A 28 0.57 13.17 -2.51
C VAL A 28 -0.68 14.00 -2.21
N GLY A 29 -1.75 13.36 -1.75
CA GLY A 29 -2.95 14.05 -1.25
C GLY A 29 -4.24 13.29 -1.50
N TYR A 30 -5.35 14.02 -1.47
CA TYR A 30 -6.69 13.50 -1.73
C TYR A 30 -7.28 14.10 -3.02
N SER A 31 -8.13 13.35 -3.71
CA SER A 31 -8.83 13.87 -4.91
C SER A 31 -9.97 14.79 -4.50
N SER A 32 -10.14 15.90 -5.21
CA SER A 32 -11.24 16.85 -4.99
C SER A 32 -12.54 16.45 -5.68
N VAL A 33 -12.49 15.48 -6.62
CA VAL A 33 -13.61 15.15 -7.50
C VAL A 33 -14.20 13.78 -7.18
N GLU A 34 -13.35 12.81 -6.86
CA GLU A 34 -13.76 11.45 -6.53
C GLU A 34 -13.25 11.06 -5.14
N LYS A 35 -13.96 10.14 -4.48
CA LYS A 35 -13.50 9.60 -3.21
C LYS A 35 -12.22 8.80 -3.47
N GLY A 36 -11.03 9.29 -3.12
CA GLY A 36 -9.79 8.54 -3.35
C GLY A 36 -8.53 9.34 -3.09
N TYR A 37 -7.43 8.63 -2.84
CA TYR A 37 -6.12 9.23 -2.61
C TYR A 37 -5.40 9.46 -3.94
N ARG A 38 -4.68 10.58 -4.04
CA ARG A 38 -3.75 10.86 -5.13
C ARG A 38 -2.42 10.22 -4.79
N ILE A 39 -1.95 9.34 -5.66
CA ILE A 39 -0.73 8.56 -5.48
C ILE A 39 0.19 8.83 -6.66
N LEU A 40 1.43 9.21 -6.36
CA LEU A 40 2.49 9.39 -7.34
C LEU A 40 3.21 8.06 -7.55
N ASP A 41 3.29 7.60 -8.80
CA ASP A 41 4.26 6.57 -9.19
C ASP A 41 5.64 7.24 -9.36
N PRO A 42 6.66 6.91 -8.53
CA PRO A 42 7.98 7.53 -8.61
C PRO A 42 8.77 7.11 -9.87
N THR A 43 8.35 6.05 -10.55
CA THR A 43 9.02 5.57 -11.77
C THR A 43 8.55 6.34 -13.00
N THR A 44 7.23 6.55 -13.10
CA THR A 44 6.62 7.20 -14.28
C THR A 44 6.28 8.67 -14.06
N TYR A 45 6.37 9.17 -12.82
CA TYR A 45 5.96 10.50 -12.38
C TYR A 45 4.48 10.84 -12.66
N LYS A 46 3.65 9.82 -12.88
CA LYS A 46 2.22 9.98 -13.07
C LYS A 46 1.49 9.90 -11.74
N VAL A 47 0.44 10.71 -11.61
CA VAL A 47 -0.47 10.65 -10.47
C VAL A 47 -1.72 9.90 -10.87
N PHE A 48 -2.11 8.91 -10.08
CA PHE A 48 -3.36 8.19 -10.22
C PHE A 48 -4.17 8.28 -8.93
N ILE A 49 -5.45 7.89 -9.01
CA ILE A 49 -6.38 7.91 -7.87
C ILE A 49 -6.73 6.48 -7.49
N SER A 50 -6.62 6.15 -6.20
CA SER A 50 -7.07 4.87 -5.65
C SER A 50 -7.77 5.04 -4.31
N LYS A 51 -8.85 4.27 -4.10
CA LYS A 51 -9.54 4.14 -2.80
C LYS A 51 -8.89 3.08 -1.91
N ASP A 52 -8.47 1.99 -2.53
CA ASP A 52 -7.93 0.81 -1.86
C ASP A 52 -6.41 0.97 -1.77
N VAL A 53 -5.96 1.48 -0.62
CA VAL A 53 -4.56 1.78 -0.34
C VAL A 53 -4.22 1.23 1.04
N VAL A 54 -3.05 0.61 1.15
CA VAL A 54 -2.47 0.23 2.43
C VAL A 54 -1.32 1.20 2.69
N PHE A 55 -1.37 1.92 3.82
CA PHE A 55 -0.34 2.86 4.20
C PHE A 55 0.76 2.16 4.99
N ASP A 56 2.00 2.50 4.67
CA ASP A 56 3.13 2.25 5.56
C ASP A 56 3.26 3.47 6.48
N GLU A 57 2.71 3.38 7.69
CA GLU A 57 2.73 4.47 8.67
C GLU A 57 4.06 4.55 9.44
N MET A 58 4.97 3.59 9.21
CA MET A 58 6.24 3.49 9.93
C MET A 58 7.39 4.22 9.22
N SER A 59 7.20 4.62 7.98
CA SER A 59 8.15 5.44 7.24
C SER A 59 7.97 6.91 7.61
N THR A 60 8.82 7.40 8.52
CA THR A 60 9.03 8.82 8.84
C THR A 60 10.33 9.31 8.23
#